data_AF-A0A7U8C457-F1
#
_entry.id   AF-A0A7U8C457-F1
#
_cell.length_a   1.000
_cell.length_b   1.000
_cell.length_c   1.000
_cell.angle_alpha   90.00
_cell.angle_beta   90.00
_cell.angle_gamma   90.00
#
_symmetry.space_group_name_H-M   'P 1'
#
loop_
_entity.id
_entity.type
_entity.pdbx_description
1 polymer ?
#
loop_
_entity_poly.entity_id
_entity_poly.type
_entity_poly.pdbx_seq_one_letter_code
_entity_poly.pdbx_strand_id
1 'polypeptide(L)'
;MAKESLVQDPSDWINQYIKDSGEAIQKLSTDSLRVTSEDIQNALVEVLDLNCSTDLLYMDLPAEKIIKLLSSFDFSRFDPEFICEVALDESIIPEHIPISLTEQTIRTKGEVWRIHKNDADPFPSNPHAHNYPKNLVAHLGNGDLYRKREVLGKLKKKDLVNLRDHIKNVSLPKLEV
;
A
#
# COMPACT_ATOMS: atom_id res chain seq x y z
N MET A 1 33.50 -43.82 -3.91
CA MET A 1 33.05 -42.58 -3.23
C MET A 1 32.28 -41.77 -4.26
N ALA A 2 30.95 -41.81 -4.20
CA ALA A 2 30.12 -40.98 -5.07
C ALA A 2 30.04 -39.59 -4.44
N LYS A 3 30.30 -38.54 -5.22
CA LYS A 3 30.09 -37.15 -4.80
C LYS A 3 28.59 -36.98 -4.54
N GLU A 4 28.22 -36.66 -3.30
CA GLU A 4 26.91 -36.09 -3.01
C GLU A 4 26.79 -34.77 -3.78
N SER A 5 25.92 -34.76 -4.78
CA SER A 5 25.45 -33.54 -5.43
C SER A 5 24.60 -32.81 -4.40
N LEU A 6 25.17 -31.79 -3.76
CA LEU A 6 24.43 -30.83 -2.93
C LEU A 6 23.35 -30.20 -3.81
N VAL A 7 22.11 -30.64 -3.64
CA VAL A 7 20.95 -29.95 -4.19
C VAL A 7 20.88 -28.61 -3.46
N GLN A 8 21.10 -27.52 -4.19
CA GLN A 8 21.01 -26.17 -3.64
C GLN A 8 19.62 -25.96 -3.04
N ASP A 9 19.54 -25.34 -1.86
CA ASP A 9 18.26 -25.03 -1.23
C ASP A 9 17.54 -23.99 -2.11
N PRO A 10 16.25 -24.16 -2.45
CA PRO A 10 15.50 -23.15 -3.19
C PRO A 10 15.58 -21.73 -2.60
N SER A 11 15.77 -21.64 -1.29
CA SER A 11 16.00 -20.38 -0.57
C SER A 11 17.28 -19.67 -1.03
N ASP A 12 18.32 -20.40 -1.44
CA ASP A 12 19.57 -19.82 -1.93
C ASP A 12 19.37 -19.10 -3.26
N TRP A 13 18.60 -19.67 -4.19
CA TRP A 13 18.28 -19.03 -5.47
C TRP A 13 17.44 -17.78 -5.29
N ILE A 14 16.46 -17.82 -4.38
CA ILE A 14 15.62 -16.68 -4.04
C ILE A 14 16.46 -15.55 -3.43
N ASN A 15 17.33 -15.88 -2.45
CA ASN A 15 18.19 -14.90 -1.81
C ASN A 15 19.19 -14.29 -2.78
N GLN A 16 19.75 -15.10 -3.69
CA GLN A 16 20.66 -14.63 -4.72
C GLN A 16 19.94 -13.68 -5.69
N TYR A 17 18.75 -14.05 -6.16
CA TYR A 17 17.93 -13.18 -7.00
C TYR A 17 17.58 -11.85 -6.30
N ILE A 18 17.19 -11.88 -5.02
CA ILE A 18 16.89 -10.67 -4.24
C ILE A 18 18.11 -9.75 -4.18
N LYS A 19 19.30 -10.32 -3.98
CA LYS A 19 20.54 -9.55 -3.95
C LYS A 19 20.85 -8.94 -5.32
N ASP A 20 20.85 -9.74 -6.37
CA ASP A 20 21.23 -9.30 -7.73
C ASP A 20 20.23 -8.28 -8.31
N SER A 21 18.93 -8.52 -8.08
CA SER A 21 17.89 -7.55 -8.46
C SER A 21 17.98 -6.25 -7.65
N GLY A 22 18.37 -6.32 -6.38
CA GLY A 22 18.64 -5.14 -5.55
C GLY A 22 19.76 -4.26 -6.10
N GLU A 23 20.86 -4.88 -6.54
CA GLU A 23 21.98 -4.18 -7.19
C GLU A 23 21.53 -3.56 -8.53
N ALA A 24 20.76 -4.30 -9.34
CA ALA A 24 20.22 -3.80 -10.60
C ALA A 24 19.26 -2.61 -10.39
N ILE A 25 18.39 -2.67 -9.38
CA ILE A 25 17.47 -1.58 -9.02
C ILE A 25 18.23 -0.29 -8.72
N GLN A 26 19.30 -0.37 -7.93
CA GLN A 26 20.13 0.81 -7.61
C GLN A 26 20.73 1.44 -8.86
N LYS A 27 21.08 0.63 -9.86
CA LYS A 27 21.71 1.11 -11.10
C LYS A 27 20.72 1.63 -12.14
N LEU A 28 19.53 1.03 -12.22
CA LEU A 28 18.50 1.33 -13.20
C LEU A 28 17.54 2.43 -12.74
N SER A 29 17.44 2.68 -11.43
CA SER A 29 16.67 3.81 -10.90
C SER A 29 17.37 5.14 -11.17
N THR A 30 16.57 6.19 -11.33
CA THR A 30 17.01 7.59 -11.48
C THR A 30 16.26 8.49 -10.51
N ASP A 31 16.64 9.76 -10.39
CA ASP A 31 15.95 10.73 -9.53
C ASP A 31 14.45 10.89 -9.85
N SER A 32 14.05 10.65 -11.11
CA SER A 32 12.67 10.79 -11.58
C SER A 32 11.94 9.45 -11.75
N LEU A 33 12.62 8.32 -11.58
CA LEU A 33 12.05 7.00 -11.84
C LEU A 33 12.59 5.97 -10.86
N ARG A 34 11.70 5.46 -10.00
CA ARG A 34 12.03 4.45 -9.01
C ARG A 34 11.64 3.08 -9.53
N VAL A 35 12.64 2.27 -9.86
CA VAL A 35 12.43 0.87 -10.27
C VAL A 35 12.25 0.00 -9.03
N THR A 36 11.27 -0.89 -9.04
CA THR A 36 11.01 -1.88 -7.99
C THR A 36 11.45 -3.29 -8.41
N SER A 37 11.46 -4.23 -7.46
CA SER A 37 11.76 -5.64 -7.79
C SER A 37 10.69 -6.25 -8.71
N GLU A 38 9.43 -5.82 -8.57
CA GLU A 38 8.34 -6.25 -9.45
C GLU A 38 8.55 -5.73 -10.87
N ASP A 39 8.98 -4.47 -11.03
CA ASP A 39 9.31 -3.90 -12.34
C ASP A 39 10.44 -4.68 -13.03
N ILE A 40 11.48 -5.07 -12.29
CA ILE A 40 12.58 -5.91 -12.81
C ILE A 40 12.03 -7.27 -13.27
N GLN A 41 11.17 -7.93 -12.48
CA GLN A 41 10.59 -9.22 -12.85
C GLN A 41 9.76 -9.10 -14.13
N ASN A 42 8.87 -8.10 -14.19
CA ASN A 42 8.01 -7.86 -15.34
C ASN A 42 8.83 -7.55 -16.60
N ALA A 43 9.84 -6.69 -16.48
CA ALA A 43 10.73 -6.35 -17.59
C ALA A 43 11.57 -7.54 -18.07
N LEU A 44 12.07 -8.38 -17.16
CA LEU A 44 12.83 -9.58 -17.54
C LEU A 44 11.94 -10.62 -18.23
N VAL A 45 10.72 -10.82 -17.76
CA VAL A 45 9.73 -11.70 -18.41
C VAL A 45 9.46 -11.23 -19.83
N GLU A 46 9.29 -9.92 -20.04
CA GLU A 46 9.08 -9.35 -21.38
C GLU A 46 10.32 -9.50 -22.28
N VAL A 47 11.50 -9.09 -21.81
CA VAL A 47 12.75 -9.10 -22.60
C VAL A 47 13.21 -10.52 -22.94
N LEU A 48 12.96 -11.49 -22.06
CA LEU A 48 13.36 -12.88 -22.24
C LEU A 48 12.25 -13.76 -22.84
N ASP A 49 11.09 -13.19 -23.16
CA ASP A 49 9.93 -13.88 -23.73
C ASP A 49 9.50 -15.10 -22.88
N LEU A 50 9.31 -14.87 -21.58
CA LEU A 50 8.91 -15.90 -20.61
C LEU A 50 7.40 -15.89 -20.36
N ASN A 51 6.86 -17.00 -19.86
CA ASN A 51 5.44 -17.09 -19.55
C ASN A 51 5.09 -16.42 -18.22
N CYS A 52 5.98 -16.51 -17.24
CA CYS A 52 5.75 -15.96 -15.90
C CYS A 52 7.06 -15.70 -15.14
N SER A 53 6.98 -14.91 -14.07
CA SER A 53 8.15 -14.53 -13.27
C SER A 53 8.80 -15.70 -12.53
N THR A 54 8.09 -16.81 -12.29
CA THR A 54 8.71 -18.00 -11.65
C THR A 54 9.74 -18.68 -12.55
N ASP A 55 9.66 -18.48 -13.86
CA ASP A 55 10.66 -19.00 -14.80
C ASP A 55 12.04 -18.37 -14.58
N LEU A 56 12.09 -17.16 -14.00
CA LEU A 56 13.34 -16.46 -13.67
C LEU A 56 14.16 -17.15 -12.58
N LEU A 57 13.52 -17.90 -11.67
CA LEU A 57 14.18 -18.52 -10.50
C LEU A 57 15.23 -19.56 -10.88
N TYR A 58 15.09 -20.16 -12.06
CA TYR A 58 15.99 -21.20 -12.56
C TYR A 58 17.05 -20.63 -13.53
N MET A 59 17.07 -19.32 -13.73
CA MET A 59 17.98 -18.66 -14.66
C MET A 59 19.16 -18.05 -13.90
N ASP A 60 20.37 -18.22 -14.44
CA ASP A 60 21.55 -17.50 -13.96
C ASP A 60 21.47 -16.02 -14.40
N LEU A 61 21.03 -15.17 -13.49
CA LEU A 61 20.76 -13.74 -13.68
C LEU A 61 21.53 -12.89 -12.66
N PRO A 62 22.88 -12.89 -12.71
CA PRO A 62 23.67 -11.99 -11.87
C PRO A 62 23.37 -10.52 -12.19
N ALA A 63 23.59 -9.62 -11.23
CA ALA A 63 23.24 -8.20 -11.33
C ALA A 63 23.67 -7.55 -12.66
N GLU A 64 24.92 -7.75 -13.09
CA GLU A 64 25.47 -7.22 -14.35
C GLU A 64 24.68 -7.68 -15.59
N LYS A 65 24.20 -8.92 -15.58
CA LYS A 65 23.39 -9.45 -16.67
C LYS A 65 22.00 -8.84 -16.67
N ILE A 66 21.38 -8.67 -15.50
CA ILE A 66 20.09 -7.97 -15.36
C ILE A 66 20.22 -6.54 -15.89
N ILE A 67 21.22 -5.79 -15.42
CA ILE A 67 21.49 -4.40 -15.85
C ILE A 67 21.67 -4.34 -17.35
N LYS A 68 22.47 -5.25 -17.93
CA LYS A 68 22.69 -5.29 -19.38
C LYS A 68 21.41 -5.55 -20.16
N LEU A 69 20.63 -6.56 -19.76
CA LEU A 69 19.36 -6.93 -20.41
C LEU A 69 18.35 -5.78 -20.37
N LEU A 70 18.31 -5.04 -19.26
CA LEU A 70 17.31 -4.01 -19.01
C LEU A 70 17.80 -2.58 -19.26
N SER A 71 19.06 -2.40 -19.68
CA SER A 71 19.67 -1.07 -19.88
C SER A 71 18.95 -0.17 -20.87
N SER A 72 18.25 -0.77 -21.84
CA SER A 72 17.42 -0.07 -22.83
C SER A 72 15.92 -0.25 -22.60
N PHE A 73 15.52 -0.88 -21.49
CA PHE A 73 14.11 -1.08 -21.18
C PHE A 73 13.49 0.23 -20.68
N ASP A 74 12.33 0.59 -21.23
CA ASP A 74 11.61 1.79 -20.83
C ASP A 74 10.72 1.50 -19.63
N PHE A 75 11.26 1.70 -18.42
CA PHE A 75 10.55 1.53 -17.16
C PHE A 75 9.47 2.59 -16.92
N SER A 76 9.47 3.71 -17.65
CA SER A 76 8.44 4.76 -17.46
C SER A 76 7.04 4.28 -17.84
N ARG A 77 6.92 3.23 -18.68
CA ARG A 77 5.63 2.62 -19.01
C ARG A 77 4.92 1.97 -17.83
N PHE A 78 5.67 1.59 -16.78
CA PHE A 78 5.11 1.02 -15.56
C PHE A 78 4.72 2.08 -14.56
N ASP A 79 5.10 3.34 -14.78
CA ASP A 79 4.66 4.45 -13.96
C ASP A 79 3.24 4.86 -14.41
N PRO A 80 2.21 4.62 -13.59
CA PRO A 80 0.84 4.97 -13.96
C PRO A 80 0.70 6.48 -14.08
N GLU A 81 0.35 6.96 -15.27
CA GLU A 81 0.01 8.38 -15.46
C GLU A 81 -1.34 8.67 -14.79
N PHE A 82 -1.34 9.56 -13.80
CA PHE A 82 -2.57 10.06 -13.22
C PHE A 82 -3.27 10.99 -14.22
N ILE A 83 -4.39 10.53 -14.78
CA ILE A 83 -5.20 11.35 -15.69
C ILE A 83 -6.16 12.25 -14.90
N CYS A 84 -7.01 11.67 -14.06
CA CYS A 84 -7.94 12.40 -13.18
C CYS A 84 -8.52 11.50 -12.08
N GLU A 85 -9.05 12.12 -11.02
CA GLU A 85 -9.89 11.46 -10.02
C GLU A 85 -11.36 11.84 -10.31
N VAL A 86 -12.25 10.84 -10.36
CA VAL A 86 -13.69 11.05 -10.51
C VAL A 86 -14.35 10.80 -9.15
N ALA A 87 -15.06 11.82 -8.65
CA ALA A 87 -15.87 11.72 -7.45
C ALA A 87 -17.35 11.61 -7.83
N LEU A 88 -18.04 10.62 -7.28
CA LEU A 88 -19.48 10.44 -7.40
C LEU A 88 -20.12 10.70 -6.04
N ASP A 89 -21.27 11.36 -6.03
CA ASP A 89 -22.03 11.61 -4.79
C ASP A 89 -22.62 10.32 -4.21
N GLU A 90 -22.85 9.31 -5.06
CA GLU A 90 -23.39 8.00 -4.69
C GLU A 90 -22.59 6.84 -5.31
N SER A 91 -22.58 5.70 -4.64
CA SER A 91 -21.95 4.48 -5.15
C SER A 91 -22.76 3.90 -6.31
N ILE A 92 -22.11 3.71 -7.46
CA ILE A 92 -22.67 2.98 -8.61
C ILE A 92 -22.35 1.46 -8.56
N ILE A 93 -21.62 1.01 -7.54
CA ILE A 93 -21.26 -0.40 -7.35
C ILE A 93 -22.45 -1.13 -6.69
N PRO A 94 -22.92 -2.27 -7.23
CA PRO A 94 -24.00 -3.04 -6.64
C PRO A 94 -23.72 -3.50 -5.19
N GLU A 95 -24.73 -3.45 -4.33
CA GLU A 95 -24.58 -3.73 -2.88
C GLU A 95 -24.08 -5.15 -2.55
N HIS A 96 -24.29 -6.12 -3.44
CA HIS A 96 -23.86 -7.51 -3.23
C HIS A 96 -22.36 -7.72 -3.46
N ILE A 97 -21.65 -6.73 -4.02
CA ILE A 97 -20.21 -6.83 -4.26
C ILE A 97 -19.48 -6.54 -2.94
N PRO A 98 -18.69 -7.49 -2.41
CA PRO A 98 -17.97 -7.27 -1.16
C PRO A 98 -16.97 -6.12 -1.31
N ILE A 99 -17.08 -5.12 -0.44
CA ILE A 99 -16.12 -4.03 -0.40
C ILE A 99 -14.90 -4.49 0.40
N SER A 100 -13.73 -4.50 -0.22
CA SER A 100 -12.47 -4.71 0.49
C SER A 100 -12.09 -3.44 1.27
N LEU A 101 -12.68 -3.28 2.46
CA LEU A 101 -12.45 -2.14 3.35
C LEU A 101 -11.30 -2.42 4.32
N THR A 102 -10.08 -2.07 3.93
CA THR A 102 -8.96 -1.88 4.87
C THR A 102 -9.06 -0.51 5.55
N GLU A 103 -9.46 0.50 4.79
CA GLU A 103 -9.69 1.88 5.22
C GLU A 103 -10.96 2.49 4.58
N GLN A 104 -11.57 3.46 5.27
CA GLN A 104 -12.61 4.34 4.71
C GLN A 104 -12.14 5.79 4.76
N THR A 105 -12.20 6.48 3.63
CA THR A 105 -11.91 7.92 3.56
C THR A 105 -13.22 8.70 3.51
N ILE A 106 -13.46 9.54 4.51
CA ILE A 106 -14.64 10.41 4.62
C ILE A 106 -14.21 11.85 4.41
N ARG A 107 -14.83 12.53 3.44
CA ARG A 107 -14.64 13.96 3.19
C ARG A 107 -15.85 14.72 3.76
N THR A 108 -15.65 15.56 4.78
CA THR A 108 -16.74 16.35 5.39
C THR A 108 -16.26 17.74 5.79
N LYS A 109 -17.03 18.77 5.42
CA LYS A 109 -16.71 20.19 5.69
C LYS A 109 -15.29 20.61 5.29
N GLY A 110 -14.77 20.07 4.18
CA GLY A 110 -13.41 20.36 3.69
C GLY A 110 -12.30 19.58 4.40
N GLU A 111 -12.63 18.69 5.34
CA GLU A 111 -11.68 17.83 6.03
C GLU A 111 -11.72 16.41 5.46
N VAL A 112 -10.56 15.75 5.44
CA VAL A 112 -10.42 14.35 5.05
C VAL A 112 -10.10 13.53 6.30
N TRP A 113 -10.98 12.56 6.59
CA TRP A 113 -10.86 11.66 7.72
C TRP A 113 -10.67 10.23 7.23
N ARG A 114 -9.62 9.55 7.67
CA ARG A 114 -9.41 8.11 7.39
C ARG A 114 -9.77 7.27 8.60
N ILE A 115 -10.63 6.28 8.39
CA ILE A 115 -11.04 5.30 9.38
C ILE A 115 -10.39 3.98 9.03
N HIS A 116 -9.49 3.51 9.87
CA HIS A 116 -8.89 2.20 9.68
C HIS A 116 -9.75 1.15 10.37
N LYS A 117 -10.06 0.05 9.66
CA LYS A 117 -10.79 -1.07 10.25
C LYS A 117 -9.94 -1.77 11.33
N ASN A 118 -8.65 -1.88 11.06
CA ASN A 118 -7.64 -2.37 11.98
C ASN A 118 -6.53 -1.32 12.04
N ASP A 119 -6.30 -0.74 13.21
CA ASP A 119 -5.16 0.14 13.45
C ASP A 119 -4.18 -0.55 14.41
N ALA A 120 -2.88 -0.41 14.14
CA ALA A 120 -1.84 -0.94 15.02
C ALA A 120 -1.79 -0.17 16.35
N ASP A 121 -2.18 1.11 16.35
CA ASP A 121 -2.39 1.90 17.55
C ASP A 121 -3.89 1.94 17.91
N PRO A 122 -4.36 1.20 18.93
CA PRO A 122 -5.78 1.19 19.29
C PRO A 122 -6.25 2.47 20.01
N PHE A 123 -5.33 3.39 20.34
CA PHE A 123 -5.65 4.65 20.98
C PHE A 123 -6.19 5.69 19.96
N PRO A 124 -7.17 6.53 20.30
CA PRO A 124 -7.90 6.66 21.57
C PRO A 124 -9.13 5.72 21.67
N SER A 125 -9.56 5.14 20.56
CA SER A 125 -10.62 4.13 20.47
C SER A 125 -10.40 3.23 19.26
N ASN A 126 -11.05 2.07 19.19
CA ASN A 126 -11.06 1.25 17.97
C ASN A 126 -12.50 1.08 17.44
N PRO A 127 -12.81 1.52 16.21
CA PRO A 127 -11.99 2.38 15.35
C PRO A 127 -11.86 3.81 15.90
N HIS A 128 -10.95 4.59 15.32
CA HIS A 128 -10.83 6.05 15.47
C HIS A 128 -10.64 6.70 14.10
N ALA A 129 -10.71 8.03 14.02
CA ALA A 129 -10.59 8.77 12.77
C ALA A 129 -9.30 9.59 12.70
N HIS A 130 -8.51 9.38 11.66
CA HIS A 130 -7.29 10.17 11.39
C HIS A 130 -7.58 11.34 10.48
N ASN A 131 -7.11 12.54 10.85
CA ASN A 131 -6.98 13.68 9.96
C ASN A 131 -5.48 13.95 9.75
N TYR A 132 -4.92 13.38 8.69
CA TYR A 132 -3.49 13.49 8.37
C TYR A 132 -3.04 14.94 8.11
N PRO A 133 -3.78 15.77 7.34
CA PRO A 133 -3.36 17.15 7.10
C PRO A 133 -3.13 17.96 8.37
N LYS A 134 -3.95 17.74 9.42
CA LYS A 134 -3.85 18.45 10.70
C LYS A 134 -3.07 17.69 11.77
N ASN A 135 -2.65 16.46 11.46
CA ASN A 135 -2.03 15.53 12.39
C ASN A 135 -2.84 15.39 13.68
N LEU A 136 -4.11 15.00 13.52
CA LEU A 136 -5.08 14.79 14.59
C LEU A 136 -5.75 13.42 14.48
N VAL A 137 -6.13 12.88 15.64
CA VAL A 137 -6.91 11.65 15.76
C VAL A 137 -8.17 11.95 16.57
N ALA A 138 -9.36 11.63 16.05
CA ALA A 138 -10.62 11.82 16.75
C ALA A 138 -11.11 10.51 17.39
N HIS A 139 -11.47 10.56 18.67
CA HIS A 139 -12.18 9.48 19.34
C HIS A 139 -13.64 9.46 18.90
N LEU A 140 -14.08 8.35 18.30
CA LEU A 140 -15.39 8.29 17.65
C LEU A 140 -16.58 8.20 18.62
N GLY A 141 -16.36 7.85 19.89
CA GLY A 141 -17.41 7.84 20.93
C GLY A 141 -17.71 9.20 21.58
N ASN A 142 -16.67 9.99 21.91
CA ASN A 142 -16.81 11.23 22.67
C ASN A 142 -16.37 12.51 21.91
N GLY A 143 -15.76 12.37 20.74
CA GLY A 143 -15.33 13.47 19.88
C GLY A 143 -14.03 14.16 20.28
N ASP A 144 -13.31 13.68 21.29
CA ASP A 144 -12.02 14.28 21.68
C ASP A 144 -11.00 14.16 20.55
N LEU A 145 -10.25 15.24 20.32
CA LEU A 145 -9.22 15.35 19.29
C LEU A 145 -7.86 15.25 19.94
N TYR A 146 -7.09 14.25 19.53
CA TYR A 146 -5.79 13.93 20.07
C TYR A 146 -4.68 14.26 19.07
N ARG A 147 -3.53 14.65 19.60
CA ARG A 147 -2.24 14.48 18.93
C ARG A 147 -1.36 13.65 19.85
N LYS A 148 -0.93 12.48 19.39
CA LYS A 148 -0.37 11.45 20.28
C LYS A 148 -1.38 11.15 21.40
N ARG A 149 -1.05 11.45 22.66
CA ARG A 149 -1.91 11.21 23.83
C ARG A 149 -2.48 12.49 24.44
N GLU A 150 -2.20 13.65 23.84
CA GLU A 150 -2.67 14.94 24.35
C GLU A 150 -3.99 15.32 23.69
N VAL A 151 -4.99 15.69 24.50
CA VAL A 151 -6.27 16.24 24.01
C VAL A 151 -6.04 17.70 23.63
N LEU A 152 -6.22 18.02 22.35
CA LEU A 152 -6.07 19.37 21.81
C LEU A 152 -7.42 20.08 21.61
N GLY A 153 -8.52 19.34 21.63
CA GLY A 153 -9.86 19.88 21.44
C GLY A 153 -10.92 18.81 21.38
N LYS A 154 -12.13 19.20 20.95
CA LYS A 154 -13.28 18.32 20.87
C LYS A 154 -14.16 18.68 19.68
N LEU A 155 -14.62 17.68 18.94
CA LEU A 155 -15.65 17.83 17.92
C LEU A 155 -16.98 18.22 18.59
N LYS A 156 -17.73 19.10 17.94
CA LYS A 156 -19.11 19.37 18.36
C LYS A 156 -19.96 18.11 18.16
N LYS A 157 -20.93 17.88 19.05
CA LYS A 157 -21.84 16.71 18.98
C LYS A 157 -22.44 16.50 17.58
N LYS A 158 -22.94 17.57 16.96
CA LYS A 158 -23.50 17.51 15.59
C LYS A 158 -22.49 17.05 14.55
N ASP A 159 -21.24 17.49 14.66
CA ASP A 159 -20.18 17.16 13.71
C ASP A 159 -19.66 15.73 13.92
N LEU A 160 -19.59 15.29 15.18
CA LEU A 160 -19.28 13.89 15.51
C LEU A 160 -20.35 12.93 14.97
N VAL A 161 -21.63 13.24 15.18
CA VAL A 161 -22.73 12.41 14.65
C VAL A 161 -22.68 12.35 13.13
N ASN A 162 -22.53 13.50 12.47
CA ASN A 162 -22.39 13.56 11.02
C ASN A 162 -21.22 12.70 10.52
N LEU A 163 -20.03 12.83 11.14
CA LEU A 163 -18.89 11.98 10.80
C LEU A 163 -19.21 10.49 10.98
N ARG A 164 -19.85 10.10 12.08
CA ARG A 164 -20.25 8.71 12.37
C ARG A 164 -21.25 8.15 11.36
N ASP A 165 -22.20 8.97 10.89
CA ASP A 165 -23.24 8.54 9.94
C ASP A 165 -22.66 8.12 8.58
N HIS A 166 -21.50 8.68 8.22
CA HIS A 166 -20.76 8.32 7.01
C HIS A 166 -19.93 7.03 7.16
N ILE A 167 -19.68 6.56 8.39
CA ILE A 167 -18.93 5.33 8.62
C ILE A 167 -19.88 4.13 8.47
N LYS A 168 -19.64 3.28 7.47
CA LYS A 168 -20.45 2.08 7.22
C LYS A 168 -19.63 0.83 7.53
N ASN A 169 -20.30 -0.32 7.69
CA ASN A 169 -19.64 -1.64 7.72
C ASN A 169 -18.54 -1.84 8.80
N VAL A 170 -18.53 -1.02 9.86
CA VAL A 170 -17.63 -1.15 11.02
C VAL A 170 -18.40 -0.86 12.30
N SER A 171 -18.16 -1.64 13.37
CA SER A 171 -18.73 -1.38 14.68
C SER A 171 -18.03 -0.18 15.33
N LEU A 172 -18.79 0.86 15.66
CA LEU A 172 -18.26 2.06 16.29
C LEU A 172 -18.31 1.98 17.81
N PRO A 173 -17.41 2.68 18.54
CA PRO A 173 -17.56 2.89 19.96
C PRO A 173 -18.91 3.54 20.28
N LYS A 174 -19.43 3.26 21.48
CA LYS A 174 -20.69 3.83 21.98
C LYS A 174 -20.60 5.35 22.00
N LEU A 175 -21.68 6.03 21.65
CA LEU A 175 -21.75 7.48 21.74
C LEU A 175 -21.86 7.89 23.22
N GLU A 176 -20.96 8.78 23.66
CA GLU A 176 -20.81 9.22 25.06
C GLU A 176 -21.22 10.69 25.29
N VAL A 177 -21.71 11.37 24.25
CA VAL A 177 -22.02 12.81 24.23
C VAL A 177 -23.48 13.14 24.04
#